data_AF-A0A0C2ERB1-F1
#
_entry.id   AF-A0A0C2ERB1-F1
#
_cell.length_a   1.000
_cell.length_b   1.000
_cell.length_c   1.000
_cell.angle_alpha   90.00
_cell.angle_beta   90.00
_cell.angle_gamma   90.00
#
_symmetry.space_group_name_H-M   'P 1'
#
loop_
_entity.id
_entity.type
_entity.pdbx_description
1 polymer ?
#
loop_
_entity_poly.entity_id
_entity_poly.type
_entity_poly.pdbx_seq_one_letter_code
_entity_poly.pdbx_strand_id
1 'polypeptide(L)'
;MVSSNEKTGPSGSNNGPPPLPVRPTSPPVTTPLLGGFGFASASSSSLNVHTPHERLILELLPFKDASQFREWLAFLEGDWEEYCRDYLDPQYFTALYDESGNAVEIPDKAPSDPEPDKAATAQRAKDAINNQSVIFLAYHPDKTTWTPEDHAVRFLATAIADSLLRKVWGERDWRKRPLEIAKAVYEVLSYKRAGYVGYQQQLWAMRQQQRQQPQQHTSQQQEAATLERLRRQHQPMPARRPHPDEMMDNPPDYNA
;
A
#
# COMPACT_ATOMS: atom_id res chain seq x y z
N MET A 1 69.77 -25.48 7.28
CA MET A 1 70.48 -24.38 6.60
C MET A 1 69.52 -23.21 6.52
N VAL A 2 69.89 -22.07 7.15
CA VAL A 2 69.34 -20.70 6.95
C VAL A 2 67.87 -20.50 7.38
N SER A 3 67.46 -19.51 8.16
CA SER A 3 68.08 -18.50 9.01
C SER A 3 66.98 -17.96 9.95
N SER A 4 67.40 -17.55 11.15
CA SER A 4 66.62 -16.83 12.15
C SER A 4 66.21 -15.43 11.67
N ASN A 5 65.09 -14.91 12.20
CA ASN A 5 65.15 -13.65 12.95
C ASN A 5 63.86 -13.41 13.77
N GLU A 6 64.07 -13.29 15.08
CA GLU A 6 63.16 -12.68 16.05
C GLU A 6 63.01 -11.17 15.77
N LYS A 7 61.81 -10.63 15.98
CA LYS A 7 61.67 -9.24 16.45
C LYS A 7 60.38 -9.03 17.23
N THR A 8 60.55 -8.88 18.53
CA THR A 8 59.63 -8.35 19.53
C THR A 8 59.11 -6.95 19.15
N GLY A 9 57.80 -6.72 19.30
CA GLY A 9 57.17 -5.40 19.28
C GLY A 9 56.61 -5.04 20.67
N PRO A 10 56.79 -3.80 21.17
CA PRO A 10 56.32 -3.41 22.49
C PRO A 10 54.88 -2.87 22.48
N SER A 11 54.17 -3.10 23.60
CA SER A 11 52.94 -2.40 23.98
C SER A 11 53.17 -0.90 24.14
N GLY A 12 52.24 -0.11 23.63
CA GLY A 12 52.13 1.32 23.91
C GLY A 12 50.67 1.77 23.76
N SER A 13 49.96 1.86 24.88
CA SER A 13 48.67 2.55 24.99
C SER A 13 48.85 4.04 24.73
N ASN A 14 47.99 4.63 23.93
CA ASN A 14 47.71 6.07 24.00
C ASN A 14 46.24 6.33 23.70
N ASN A 15 45.50 6.59 24.77
CA ASN A 15 44.14 7.12 24.77
C ASN A 15 44.18 8.60 24.39
N GLY A 16 43.65 8.96 23.23
CA GLY A 16 43.28 10.33 22.88
C GLY A 16 41.76 10.43 22.75
N PRO A 17 41.11 11.50 23.24
CA PRO A 17 39.66 11.68 23.12
C PRO A 17 39.25 11.89 21.66
N PRO A 18 38.05 11.44 21.25
CA PRO A 18 37.55 11.65 19.89
C PRO A 18 37.18 13.12 19.64
N PRO A 19 37.34 13.65 18.41
CA PRO A 19 36.89 14.99 18.06
C PRO A 19 35.37 15.11 18.03
N LEU A 20 34.85 16.26 18.48
CA LEU A 20 33.42 16.59 18.52
C LEU A 20 32.80 16.68 17.11
N PRO A 21 31.49 16.38 16.97
CA PRO A 21 30.80 16.45 15.69
C PRO A 21 30.55 17.90 15.23
N VAL A 22 30.92 18.18 13.98
CA VAL A 22 30.66 19.46 13.31
C VAL A 22 29.20 19.49 12.83
N ARG A 23 28.44 20.47 13.33
CA ARG A 23 27.03 20.71 13.02
C ARG A 23 26.85 21.15 11.55
N PRO A 24 25.95 20.54 10.75
CA PRO A 24 25.60 21.07 9.44
C PRO A 24 24.75 22.35 9.57
N THR A 25 25.21 23.43 8.95
CA THR A 25 24.51 24.72 8.83
C THR A 25 23.40 24.59 7.78
N SER A 26 22.17 24.94 8.15
CA SER A 26 21.01 24.97 7.25
C SER A 26 21.14 26.07 6.19
N PRO A 27 20.72 25.85 4.92
CA PRO A 27 20.57 26.93 3.96
C PRO A 27 19.25 27.71 4.16
N PRO A 28 19.20 28.99 3.74
CA PRO A 28 18.10 29.91 4.07
C PRO A 28 16.81 29.66 3.29
N VAL A 29 15.70 29.97 3.97
CA VAL A 29 14.33 30.06 3.45
C VAL A 29 14.22 31.24 2.47
N THR A 30 13.82 30.96 1.23
CA THR A 30 13.44 31.97 0.24
C THR A 30 11.92 31.91 0.03
N THR A 31 11.21 32.86 0.61
CA THR A 31 9.81 33.20 0.27
C THR A 31 9.75 33.95 -1.07
N PRO A 32 8.82 33.60 -1.99
CA PRO A 32 8.32 34.55 -2.97
C PRO A 32 6.94 35.09 -2.57
N LEU A 33 6.82 36.41 -2.68
CA LEU A 33 5.65 37.24 -2.43
C LEU A 33 4.63 37.13 -3.59
N LEU A 34 3.34 37.27 -3.26
CA LEU A 34 2.18 37.31 -4.18
C LEU A 34 2.31 38.33 -5.32
N GLY A 35 1.79 37.97 -6.50
CA GLY A 35 1.32 38.95 -7.48
C GLY A 35 0.94 38.36 -8.85
N GLY A 36 -0.35 38.43 -9.19
CA GLY A 36 -0.80 38.66 -10.58
C GLY A 36 -1.41 37.49 -11.34
N PHE A 37 -2.71 37.57 -11.56
CA PHE A 37 -3.56 36.69 -12.36
C PHE A 37 -3.12 36.58 -13.83
N GLY A 38 -3.07 35.36 -14.34
CA GLY A 38 -3.04 35.03 -15.76
C GLY A 38 -3.59 33.62 -15.95
N PHE A 39 -4.88 33.51 -16.28
CA PHE A 39 -5.51 32.24 -16.66
C PHE A 39 -4.98 31.84 -18.04
N ALA A 40 -3.86 31.10 -18.07
CA ALA A 40 -3.49 30.29 -19.21
C ALA A 40 -4.26 28.97 -19.10
N SER A 41 -5.26 28.82 -19.98
CA SER A 41 -5.94 27.54 -20.23
C SER A 41 -4.91 26.55 -20.75
N ALA A 42 -4.30 25.80 -19.83
CA ALA A 42 -3.41 24.70 -20.15
C ALA A 42 -4.28 23.50 -20.51
N SER A 43 -4.29 23.21 -21.81
CA SER A 43 -4.88 22.03 -22.41
C SER A 43 -4.51 20.78 -21.61
N SER A 44 -5.53 19.98 -21.30
CA SER A 44 -5.44 18.63 -20.73
C SER A 44 -4.48 17.78 -21.55
N SER A 45 -3.20 17.85 -21.21
CA SER A 45 -2.17 16.93 -21.64
C SER A 45 -1.99 15.99 -20.46
N SER A 46 -2.45 14.76 -20.64
CA SER A 46 -2.40 13.69 -19.68
C SER A 46 -1.05 13.64 -18.99
N LEU A 47 -1.02 14.01 -17.70
CA LEU A 47 0.12 13.85 -16.81
C LEU A 47 0.36 12.36 -16.56
N ASN A 48 0.90 11.65 -17.54
CA ASN A 48 1.59 10.38 -17.31
C ASN A 48 2.96 10.71 -16.73
N VAL A 49 2.98 11.17 -15.48
CA VAL A 49 4.19 11.23 -14.68
C VAL A 49 4.45 9.78 -14.27
N HIS A 50 5.23 9.05 -15.08
CA HIS A 50 5.82 7.79 -14.65
C HIS A 50 6.42 8.00 -13.27
N THR A 51 6.07 7.15 -12.30
CA THR A 51 6.74 7.22 -10.99
C THR A 51 8.24 7.10 -11.25
N PRO A 52 9.13 7.81 -10.53
CA PRO A 52 10.58 7.72 -10.75
C PRO A 52 11.09 6.27 -10.76
N HIS A 53 10.44 5.41 -9.96
CA HIS A 53 10.71 3.98 -9.87
C HIS A 53 10.34 3.22 -11.16
N GLU A 54 9.22 3.57 -11.81
CA GLU A 54 8.82 2.96 -13.09
C GLU A 54 9.83 3.30 -14.19
N ARG A 55 10.32 4.55 -14.27
CA ARG A 55 11.35 4.94 -15.23
C ARG A 55 12.66 4.15 -15.03
N LEU A 56 13.10 3.99 -13.78
CA LEU A 56 14.28 3.19 -13.42
C LEU A 56 14.12 1.72 -13.82
N ILE A 57 12.93 1.14 -13.64
CA ILE A 57 12.66 -0.24 -14.04
C ILE A 57 12.65 -0.40 -15.57
N LEU A 58 12.11 0.58 -16.30
CA LEU A 58 12.13 0.58 -17.76
C LEU A 58 13.56 0.60 -18.33
N GLU A 59 14.53 1.18 -17.63
CA GLU A 59 15.95 1.16 -18.02
C GLU A 59 16.60 -0.21 -17.85
N LEU A 60 16.05 -1.07 -16.98
CA LEU A 60 16.59 -2.41 -16.70
C LEU A 60 16.04 -3.50 -17.63
N LEU A 61 14.88 -3.25 -18.25
CA LEU A 61 14.12 -4.23 -19.01
C LEU A 61 14.17 -3.94 -20.52
N PRO A 62 14.01 -4.96 -21.39
CA PRO A 62 14.17 -4.80 -22.83
C PRO A 62 12.92 -4.20 -23.51
N PHE A 63 12.27 -3.23 -22.88
CA PHE A 63 11.05 -2.61 -23.38
C PHE A 63 11.34 -1.30 -24.11
N LYS A 64 10.65 -1.07 -25.23
CA LYS A 64 10.81 0.17 -26.02
C LYS A 64 10.07 1.34 -25.39
N ASP A 65 8.96 1.05 -24.73
CA ASP A 65 8.08 2.03 -24.13
C ASP A 65 7.32 1.42 -22.93
N ALA A 66 6.66 2.30 -22.17
CA ALA A 66 5.95 1.90 -20.97
C ALA A 66 4.68 1.08 -21.24
N SER A 67 4.12 1.09 -22.46
CA SER A 67 2.94 0.28 -22.77
C SER A 67 3.30 -1.21 -22.81
N GLN A 68 4.44 -1.56 -23.41
CA GLN A 68 4.95 -2.94 -23.41
C GLN A 68 5.25 -3.44 -22.00
N PHE A 69 5.82 -2.58 -21.16
CA PHE A 69 6.07 -2.89 -19.76
C PHE A 69 4.77 -3.14 -18.99
N ARG A 70 3.76 -2.29 -19.14
CA ARG A 70 2.45 -2.49 -18.48
C ARG A 70 1.74 -3.74 -18.95
N GLU A 71 1.81 -4.04 -20.25
CA GLU A 71 1.28 -5.28 -20.80
C GLU A 71 1.98 -6.50 -20.18
N TRP A 72 3.31 -6.46 -20.12
CA TRP A 72 4.10 -7.51 -19.44
C TRP A 72 3.78 -7.62 -17.96
N LEU A 73 3.64 -6.51 -17.23
CA LEU A 73 3.22 -6.51 -15.83
C LEU A 73 1.84 -7.16 -15.63
N ALA A 74 0.89 -6.93 -16.53
CA ALA A 74 -0.43 -7.55 -16.48
C ALA A 74 -0.36 -9.06 -16.68
N PHE A 75 0.63 -9.57 -17.41
CA PHE A 75 0.85 -11.01 -17.52
C PHE A 75 1.46 -11.63 -16.27
N LEU A 76 2.25 -10.86 -15.50
CA LEU A 76 2.76 -11.29 -14.20
C LEU A 76 1.69 -11.22 -13.09
N GLU A 77 0.44 -10.89 -13.41
CA GLU A 77 -0.59 -10.74 -12.40
C GLU A 77 -0.89 -12.07 -11.71
N GLY A 78 -0.86 -13.20 -12.42
CA GLY A 78 -1.04 -14.52 -11.79
C GLY A 78 0.09 -14.87 -10.81
N ASP A 79 1.36 -14.62 -11.18
CA ASP A 79 2.50 -14.82 -10.29
C ASP A 79 2.44 -13.89 -9.08
N TRP A 80 1.99 -12.66 -9.30
CA TRP A 80 1.81 -11.66 -8.26
C TRP A 80 0.69 -12.02 -7.29
N GLU A 81 -0.46 -12.47 -7.79
CA GLU A 81 -1.57 -12.98 -6.99
C GLU A 81 -1.15 -14.20 -6.17
N GLU A 82 -0.35 -15.12 -6.76
CA GLU A 82 0.24 -16.25 -6.04
C GLU A 82 1.14 -15.76 -4.88
N TYR A 83 2.02 -14.79 -5.15
CA TYR A 83 2.91 -14.20 -4.14
C TYR A 83 2.11 -13.50 -3.03
N CYS A 84 1.07 -12.74 -3.37
CA CYS A 84 0.19 -12.09 -2.41
C CYS A 84 -0.51 -13.12 -1.54
N ARG A 85 -1.24 -14.06 -2.15
CA ARG A 85 -2.06 -15.04 -1.44
C ARG A 85 -1.23 -15.91 -0.50
N ASP A 86 -0.08 -16.38 -0.95
CA ASP A 86 0.70 -17.38 -0.22
C ASP A 86 1.68 -16.76 0.78
N TYR A 87 2.05 -15.48 0.61
CA TYR A 87 3.00 -14.80 1.49
C TYR A 87 2.46 -13.48 2.08
N LEU A 88 2.14 -12.47 1.27
CA LEU A 88 1.81 -11.14 1.81
C LEU A 88 0.49 -11.14 2.60
N ASP A 89 -0.59 -11.67 2.05
CA ASP A 89 -1.91 -11.64 2.67
C ASP A 89 -1.90 -12.26 4.08
N PRO A 90 -1.28 -13.43 4.34
CA PRO A 90 -1.12 -13.95 5.71
C PRO A 90 -0.37 -13.01 6.66
N GLN A 91 0.70 -12.34 6.19
CA GLN A 91 1.47 -11.40 7.02
C GLN A 91 0.65 -10.16 7.38
N TYR A 92 -0.06 -9.60 6.39
CA TYR A 92 -0.90 -8.42 6.59
C TYR A 92 -2.17 -8.75 7.36
N PHE A 93 -2.75 -9.94 7.18
CA PHE A 93 -3.88 -10.40 7.95
C PHE A 93 -3.52 -10.50 9.43
N THR A 94 -2.40 -11.15 9.75
CA THR A 94 -1.91 -11.28 11.13
C THR A 94 -1.58 -9.93 11.77
N ALA A 95 -1.08 -8.98 10.98
CA ALA A 95 -0.71 -7.65 11.49
C ALA A 95 -1.91 -6.71 11.69
N LEU A 96 -2.95 -6.86 10.88
CA LEU A 96 -4.06 -5.90 10.82
C LEU A 96 -5.35 -6.42 11.45
N TYR A 97 -5.48 -7.72 11.72
CA TYR A 97 -6.69 -8.34 12.23
C TYR A 97 -6.41 -9.23 13.45
N ASP A 98 -7.35 -9.26 14.38
CA ASP A 98 -7.34 -10.20 15.50
C ASP A 98 -7.81 -11.60 15.07
N GLU A 99 -7.72 -12.57 15.98
CA GLU A 99 -8.16 -13.97 15.74
C GLU A 99 -9.66 -14.09 15.40
N SER A 100 -10.45 -13.06 15.69
CA SER A 100 -11.88 -12.98 15.38
C SER A 100 -12.17 -12.28 14.05
N GLY A 101 -11.13 -11.85 13.33
CA GLY A 101 -11.24 -11.15 12.04
C GLY A 101 -11.57 -9.66 12.16
N ASN A 102 -11.50 -9.07 13.36
CA ASN A 102 -11.71 -7.64 13.55
C ASN A 102 -10.42 -6.86 13.35
N ALA A 103 -10.50 -5.70 12.70
CA ALA A 103 -9.34 -4.84 12.51
C ALA A 103 -8.80 -4.30 13.85
N VAL A 104 -7.49 -4.42 14.06
CA VAL A 104 -6.78 -3.95 15.26
C VAL A 104 -6.70 -2.40 15.24
N GLU A 105 -7.03 -1.76 16.37
CA GLU A 105 -7.17 -0.30 16.48
C GLU A 105 -5.86 0.47 16.35
N ILE A 106 -4.74 -0.14 16.76
CA ILE A 106 -3.39 0.41 16.62
C ILE A 106 -2.52 -0.71 16.07
N PRO A 107 -1.92 -0.58 14.87
CA PRO A 107 -0.91 -1.52 14.42
C PRO A 107 0.36 -1.30 15.25
N ASP A 108 0.39 -1.78 16.49
CA ASP A 108 1.57 -1.76 17.36
C ASP A 108 2.72 -2.57 16.74
N LYS A 109 2.40 -3.43 15.77
CA LYS A 109 3.37 -4.12 14.91
C LYS A 109 3.06 -3.81 13.44
N ALA A 110 3.98 -3.12 12.78
CA ALA A 110 4.04 -3.17 11.32
C ALA A 110 4.10 -4.65 10.88
N PRO A 111 3.50 -5.01 9.73
CA PRO A 111 3.66 -6.33 9.16
C PRO A 111 5.15 -6.70 9.14
N SER A 112 5.49 -7.89 9.66
CA SER A 112 6.85 -8.40 9.62
C SER A 112 7.18 -8.86 8.21
N ASP A 113 7.36 -7.90 7.31
CA ASP A 113 7.64 -8.13 5.89
C ASP A 113 9.04 -7.60 5.54
N PRO A 114 10.12 -8.26 5.97
CA PRO A 114 11.46 -7.86 5.57
C PRO A 114 11.60 -7.98 4.06
N GLU A 115 12.28 -7.01 3.46
CA GLU A 115 12.63 -7.11 2.05
C GLU A 115 13.69 -8.23 1.87
N PRO A 116 13.46 -9.22 0.99
CA PRO A 116 14.40 -10.31 0.78
C PRO A 116 15.69 -9.78 0.16
N ASP A 117 16.82 -10.41 0.44
CA ASP A 117 18.10 -9.92 -0.08
C ASP A 117 18.13 -10.04 -1.61
N LYS A 118 18.28 -8.91 -2.30
CA LYS A 118 18.28 -8.84 -3.77
C LYS A 118 19.32 -9.77 -4.40
N ALA A 119 20.54 -9.82 -3.85
CA ALA A 119 21.63 -10.56 -4.46
C ALA A 119 21.43 -12.08 -4.30
N ALA A 120 21.08 -12.53 -3.09
CA ALA A 120 20.78 -13.91 -2.77
C ALA A 120 19.56 -14.41 -3.54
N THR A 121 18.46 -13.66 -3.51
CA THR A 121 17.20 -14.00 -4.21
C THR A 121 17.43 -14.13 -5.71
N ALA A 122 18.11 -13.16 -6.33
CA ALA A 122 18.41 -13.19 -7.77
C ALA A 122 19.32 -14.37 -8.14
N GLN A 123 20.31 -14.69 -7.30
CA GLN A 123 21.21 -15.81 -7.51
C GLN A 123 20.46 -17.16 -7.41
N ARG A 124 19.59 -17.32 -6.40
CA ARG A 124 18.75 -18.51 -6.25
C ARG A 124 17.76 -18.67 -7.39
N ALA A 125 17.15 -17.59 -7.87
CA ALA A 125 16.24 -17.63 -9.02
C ALA A 125 16.96 -18.05 -10.30
N LYS A 126 18.15 -17.48 -10.57
CA LYS A 126 19.01 -17.91 -11.66
C LYS A 126 19.30 -19.41 -11.58
N ASP A 127 19.69 -19.90 -10.41
CA ASP A 127 20.04 -21.30 -10.22
C ASP A 127 18.80 -22.20 -10.38
N ALA A 128 17.62 -21.73 -9.95
CA ALA A 128 16.36 -22.43 -10.16
C ALA A 128 16.02 -22.59 -11.65
N ILE A 129 16.18 -21.54 -12.45
CA ILE A 129 15.97 -21.60 -13.91
C ILE A 129 16.99 -22.57 -14.56
N ASN A 130 18.28 -22.40 -14.26
CA ASN A 130 19.34 -23.18 -14.92
C ASN A 130 19.28 -24.67 -14.57
N ASN A 131 18.91 -24.99 -13.33
CA ASN A 131 18.79 -26.37 -12.86
C ASN A 131 17.38 -26.95 -13.06
N GLN A 132 16.46 -26.22 -13.69
CA GLN A 132 15.06 -26.61 -13.87
C GLN A 132 14.40 -27.07 -12.55
N SER A 133 14.60 -26.28 -11.49
CA SER A 133 14.17 -26.64 -10.13
C SER A 133 12.65 -26.84 -10.07
N VAL A 134 12.23 -28.08 -9.84
CA VAL A 134 10.81 -28.44 -9.69
C VAL A 134 10.16 -27.77 -8.48
N ILE A 135 10.94 -27.43 -7.45
CA ILE A 135 10.44 -26.73 -6.26
C ILE A 135 9.89 -25.35 -6.65
N PHE A 136 10.56 -24.63 -7.55
CA PHE A 136 10.18 -23.28 -7.92
C PHE A 136 9.45 -23.17 -9.26
N LEU A 137 9.47 -24.22 -10.10
CA LEU A 137 8.89 -24.18 -11.45
C LEU A 137 7.64 -25.06 -11.62
N ALA A 138 7.28 -25.88 -10.63
CA ALA A 138 6.03 -26.63 -10.69
C ALA A 138 4.80 -25.70 -10.67
N TYR A 139 3.67 -26.16 -11.22
CA TYR A 139 2.40 -25.41 -11.25
C TYR A 139 1.78 -25.23 -9.84
N HIS A 140 2.00 -26.20 -8.94
CA HIS A 140 1.60 -26.14 -7.54
C HIS A 140 2.65 -26.87 -6.67
N PRO A 141 3.79 -26.22 -6.36
CA PRO A 141 4.74 -26.82 -5.45
C PRO A 141 4.17 -26.86 -4.03
N ASP A 142 4.63 -27.81 -3.22
CA ASP A 142 4.39 -27.80 -1.79
C ASP A 142 5.18 -26.65 -1.14
N LYS A 143 4.46 -25.76 -0.46
CA LYS A 143 5.01 -24.53 0.15
C LYS A 143 5.00 -24.54 1.67
N THR A 144 4.70 -25.69 2.29
CA THR A 144 4.55 -25.81 3.76
C THR A 144 5.78 -25.37 4.54
N THR A 145 6.98 -25.47 3.94
CA THR A 145 8.25 -25.10 4.58
C THR A 145 8.93 -23.89 3.95
N TRP A 146 8.20 -23.09 3.16
CA TRP A 146 8.78 -21.97 2.44
C TRP A 146 9.04 -20.77 3.34
N THR A 147 10.19 -20.15 3.12
CA THR A 147 10.58 -18.88 3.71
C THR A 147 10.07 -17.70 2.86
N PRO A 148 10.05 -16.46 3.39
CA PRO A 148 9.76 -15.26 2.59
C PRO A 148 10.59 -15.15 1.31
N GLU A 149 11.88 -15.53 1.42
CA GLU A 149 12.80 -15.53 0.29
C GLU A 149 12.46 -16.61 -0.74
N ASP A 150 11.95 -17.77 -0.33
CA ASP A 150 11.51 -18.82 -1.27
C ASP A 150 10.31 -18.37 -2.12
N HIS A 151 9.36 -17.66 -1.51
CA HIS A 151 8.25 -17.05 -2.26
C HIS A 151 8.76 -16.01 -3.27
N ALA A 152 9.79 -15.22 -2.91
CA ALA A 152 10.39 -14.26 -3.82
C ALA A 152 11.14 -14.97 -4.97
N VAL A 153 11.92 -16.01 -4.67
CA VAL A 153 12.59 -16.84 -5.67
C VAL A 153 11.59 -17.47 -6.63
N ARG A 154 10.45 -17.97 -6.13
CA ARG A 154 9.35 -18.50 -6.94
C ARG A 154 8.83 -17.46 -7.92
N PHE A 155 8.47 -16.27 -7.45
CA PHE A 155 7.99 -15.19 -8.30
C PHE A 155 9.02 -14.85 -9.39
N LEU A 156 10.29 -14.68 -9.03
CA LEU A 156 11.34 -14.38 -10.00
C LEU A 156 11.50 -15.53 -11.02
N ALA A 157 11.54 -16.77 -10.56
CA ALA A 157 11.76 -17.93 -11.42
C ALA A 157 10.63 -18.10 -12.44
N THR A 158 9.36 -17.98 -12.05
CA THR A 158 8.24 -18.08 -12.99
C THR A 158 8.19 -16.89 -13.93
N ALA A 159 8.33 -15.67 -13.41
CA ALA A 159 8.33 -14.47 -14.23
C ALA A 159 9.45 -14.51 -15.30
N ILE A 160 10.64 -14.99 -14.96
CA ILE A 160 11.74 -15.17 -15.92
C ILE A 160 11.42 -16.30 -16.91
N ALA A 161 10.98 -17.47 -16.44
CA ALA A 161 10.66 -18.61 -17.30
C ALA A 161 9.62 -18.24 -18.36
N ASP A 162 8.53 -17.59 -17.94
CA ASP A 162 7.45 -17.16 -18.82
C ASP A 162 7.91 -16.05 -19.77
N SER A 163 8.76 -15.14 -19.31
CA SER A 163 9.36 -14.10 -20.15
C SER A 163 10.27 -14.68 -21.24
N LEU A 164 10.99 -15.79 -20.96
CA LEU A 164 11.80 -16.50 -21.95
C LEU A 164 10.95 -17.27 -22.96
N LEU A 165 9.83 -17.84 -22.52
CA LEU A 165 8.85 -18.48 -23.41
C LEU A 165 8.24 -17.45 -24.37
N ARG A 166 7.90 -16.27 -23.86
CA ARG A 166 7.29 -15.15 -24.59
C ARG A 166 8.27 -14.30 -25.40
N LYS A 167 9.57 -14.62 -25.35
CA LYS A 167 10.63 -13.90 -26.07
C LYS A 167 10.77 -12.43 -25.67
N VAL A 168 10.40 -12.07 -24.44
CA VAL A 168 10.77 -10.77 -23.84
C VAL A 168 12.30 -10.68 -23.75
N TRP A 169 12.92 -11.74 -23.26
CA TRP A 169 14.34 -12.00 -23.42
C TRP A 169 14.56 -13.17 -24.38
N GLY A 170 15.58 -13.06 -25.23
CA GLY A 170 16.07 -14.20 -25.99
C GLY A 170 16.85 -15.16 -25.11
N GLU A 171 16.92 -16.42 -25.50
CA GLU A 171 17.76 -17.43 -24.82
C GLU A 171 19.24 -17.01 -24.78
N ARG A 172 19.70 -16.31 -25.81
CA ARG A 172 21.04 -15.72 -25.85
C ARG A 172 21.24 -14.64 -24.77
N ASP A 173 20.22 -13.84 -24.49
CA ASP A 173 20.29 -12.82 -23.44
C ASP A 173 20.41 -13.49 -22.07
N TRP A 174 19.57 -14.51 -21.82
CA TRP A 174 19.66 -15.31 -20.61
C TRP A 174 21.04 -15.92 -20.41
N ARG A 175 21.62 -16.54 -21.44
CA ARG A 175 22.96 -17.15 -21.35
C ARG A 175 24.08 -16.13 -21.08
N LYS A 176 23.92 -14.88 -21.50
CA LYS A 176 24.96 -13.83 -21.35
C LYS A 176 24.88 -13.08 -20.03
N ARG A 177 23.66 -12.81 -19.55
CA ARG A 177 23.42 -11.91 -18.41
C ARG A 177 22.28 -12.42 -17.50
N PRO A 178 22.34 -13.68 -17.03
CA PRO A 178 21.22 -14.27 -16.31
C PRO A 178 20.99 -13.60 -14.96
N LEU A 179 22.07 -13.18 -14.29
CA LEU A 179 21.98 -12.56 -12.97
C LEU A 179 21.44 -11.14 -13.05
N GLU A 180 21.81 -10.37 -14.08
CA GLU A 180 21.29 -9.03 -14.33
C GLU A 180 19.79 -9.08 -14.64
N ILE A 181 19.36 -10.05 -15.45
CA ILE A 181 17.94 -10.28 -15.72
C ILE A 181 17.20 -10.62 -14.41
N ALA A 182 17.73 -11.53 -13.60
CA ALA A 182 17.12 -11.89 -12.32
C ALA A 182 17.03 -10.67 -11.37
N LYS A 183 18.07 -9.84 -11.30
CA LYS A 183 18.06 -8.59 -10.53
C LYS A 183 17.06 -7.56 -11.07
N ALA A 184 16.82 -7.52 -12.39
CA ALA A 184 15.82 -6.64 -12.97
C ALA A 184 14.39 -7.10 -12.61
N VAL A 185 14.13 -8.40 -12.64
CA VAL A 185 12.83 -8.96 -12.20
C VAL A 185 12.64 -8.80 -10.69
N TYR A 186 13.70 -8.85 -9.90
CA TYR A 186 13.65 -8.49 -8.48
C TYR A 186 13.11 -7.06 -8.27
N GLU A 187 13.59 -6.08 -9.03
CA GLU A 187 13.10 -4.69 -8.92
C GLU A 187 11.61 -4.57 -9.26
N VAL A 188 11.11 -5.42 -10.15
CA VAL A 188 9.69 -5.51 -10.48
C VAL A 188 8.88 -6.07 -9.29
N LEU A 189 9.41 -7.08 -8.61
CA LEU A 189 8.81 -7.59 -7.37
C LEU A 189 8.78 -6.50 -6.30
N SER A 190 9.91 -5.82 -6.05
CA SER A 190 9.97 -4.72 -5.06
C SER A 190 9.01 -3.59 -5.40
N TYR A 191 8.86 -3.24 -6.68
CA TYR A 191 7.87 -2.26 -7.14
C TYR A 191 6.43 -2.69 -6.84
N LYS A 192 6.05 -3.93 -7.18
CA LYS A 192 4.70 -4.45 -6.89
C LYS A 192 4.43 -4.49 -5.38
N ARG A 193 5.42 -4.92 -4.58
CA ARG A 193 5.34 -4.92 -3.11
C ARG A 193 5.13 -3.52 -2.54
N ALA A 194 5.91 -2.54 -2.98
CA ALA A 194 5.74 -1.15 -2.52
C ALA A 194 4.33 -0.61 -2.82
N GLY A 195 3.80 -0.89 -4.01
CA GLY A 195 2.42 -0.53 -4.37
C GLY A 195 1.37 -1.19 -3.47
N TYR A 196 1.55 -2.47 -3.15
CA TYR A 196 0.67 -3.22 -2.27
C TYR A 196 0.69 -2.70 -0.83
N VAL A 197 1.87 -2.40 -0.29
CA VAL A 197 2.01 -1.80 1.05
C VAL A 197 1.22 -0.50 1.13
N GLY A 198 1.37 0.38 0.15
CA GLY A 198 0.64 1.65 0.08
C GLY A 198 -0.88 1.44 -0.02
N TYR A 199 -1.32 0.48 -0.83
CA TYR A 199 -2.73 0.13 -0.94
C TYR A 199 -3.33 -0.39 0.37
N GLN A 200 -2.63 -1.31 1.06
CA GLN A 200 -3.09 -1.86 2.35
C GLN A 200 -3.19 -0.77 3.42
N GLN A 201 -2.21 0.15 3.48
CA GLN A 201 -2.26 1.30 4.38
C GLN A 201 -3.45 2.22 4.09
N GLN A 202 -3.75 2.47 2.80
CA GLN A 202 -4.91 3.26 2.41
C GLN A 202 -6.23 2.59 2.81
N LEU A 203 -6.37 1.28 2.57
CA LEU A 203 -7.55 0.51 2.99
C LEU A 203 -7.72 0.51 4.51
N TRP A 204 -6.63 0.41 5.26
CA TRP A 204 -6.66 0.52 6.70
C TRP A 204 -7.13 1.91 7.15
N ALA A 205 -6.55 2.98 6.60
CA ALA A 205 -6.94 4.36 6.93
C ALA A 205 -8.42 4.65 6.61
N MET A 206 -8.91 4.16 5.47
CA MET A 206 -10.31 4.30 5.07
C MET A 206 -11.27 3.60 6.05
N ARG A 207 -10.89 2.42 6.58
CA ARG A 207 -11.68 1.71 7.60
C ARG A 207 -11.70 2.45 8.94
N GLN A 208 -10.58 3.03 9.34
CA GLN A 208 -10.55 3.87 10.55
C GLN A 208 -11.49 5.08 10.43
N GLN A 209 -11.53 5.73 9.25
CA GLN A 209 -12.46 6.83 9.00
C GLN A 209 -13.93 6.38 9.09
N GLN A 210 -14.28 5.22 8.51
CA GLN A 210 -15.64 4.67 8.61
C GLN A 210 -16.03 4.34 10.06
N ARG A 211 -15.09 3.84 10.88
CA ARG A 211 -15.32 3.56 12.30
C ARG A 211 -15.43 4.81 13.18
N GLN A 212 -14.88 5.95 12.76
CA GLN A 212 -15.06 7.25 13.43
C GLN A 212 -16.37 7.94 13.03
N GLN A 213 -17.13 7.40 12.07
CA GLN A 213 -18.44 7.94 11.66
C GLN A 213 -19.68 7.57 12.51
N PRO A 214 -19.67 6.84 13.65
CA PRO A 214 -20.86 6.73 14.48
C PRO A 214 -20.85 7.82 15.56
N GLN A 215 -21.51 8.96 15.29
CA GLN A 215 -22.41 9.67 16.25
C GLN A 215 -22.92 11.06 15.83
N GLN A 216 -22.50 11.68 14.72
CA GLN A 216 -23.12 12.97 14.36
C GLN A 216 -24.61 12.82 13.98
N HIS A 217 -24.98 11.74 13.29
CA HIS A 217 -26.38 11.50 12.95
C HIS A 217 -27.22 11.00 14.13
N THR A 218 -26.68 10.18 15.03
CA THR A 218 -27.44 9.66 16.18
C THR A 218 -27.65 10.71 17.25
N SER A 219 -26.65 11.55 17.53
CA SER A 219 -26.79 12.66 18.48
C SER A 219 -27.72 13.75 17.93
N GLN A 220 -27.63 14.11 16.65
CA GLN A 220 -28.57 15.07 16.04
C GLN A 220 -29.99 14.50 15.93
N GLN A 221 -30.17 13.20 15.63
CA GLN A 221 -31.51 12.59 15.62
C GLN A 221 -32.09 12.43 17.02
N GLN A 222 -31.29 12.10 18.03
CA GLN A 222 -31.73 12.04 19.42
C GLN A 222 -32.05 13.42 19.97
N GLU A 223 -31.23 14.44 19.65
CA GLU A 223 -31.47 15.82 20.04
C GLU A 223 -32.71 16.40 19.32
N ALA A 224 -32.89 16.12 18.03
CA ALA A 224 -34.10 16.48 17.28
C ALA A 224 -35.35 15.76 17.79
N ALA A 225 -35.26 14.47 18.13
CA ALA A 225 -36.36 13.72 18.73
C ALA A 225 -36.70 14.21 20.14
N THR A 226 -35.70 14.68 20.90
CA THR A 226 -35.88 15.26 22.23
C THR A 226 -36.50 16.65 22.14
N LEU A 227 -36.06 17.49 21.20
CA LEU A 227 -36.66 18.79 20.88
C LEU A 227 -38.11 18.66 20.40
N GLU A 228 -38.41 17.68 19.56
CA GLU A 228 -39.78 17.41 19.10
C GLU A 228 -40.68 16.92 20.26
N ARG A 229 -40.15 16.12 21.20
CA ARG A 229 -40.88 15.74 22.43
C ARG A 229 -41.18 16.94 23.32
N LEU A 230 -40.19 17.82 23.54
CA LEU A 230 -40.34 19.04 24.33
C LEU A 230 -41.34 20.02 23.71
N ARG A 231 -41.32 20.14 22.37
CA ARG A 231 -42.27 20.96 21.61
C ARG A 231 -43.70 20.45 21.73
N ARG A 232 -43.92 19.14 21.74
CA ARG A 232 -45.26 18.54 21.96
C ARG A 232 -45.78 18.71 23.38
N GLN A 233 -44.91 18.73 24.39
CA GLN A 233 -45.31 18.99 25.78
C GLN A 233 -45.76 20.44 26.04
N HIS A 234 -45.24 21.39 25.26
CA HIS A 234 -45.54 22.82 25.41
C HIS A 234 -46.51 23.35 24.34
N GLN A 235 -47.15 22.48 23.55
CA GLN A 235 -48.25 22.92 22.70
C GLN A 235 -49.44 23.33 23.57
N PRO A 236 -49.89 24.59 23.52
CA PRO A 236 -51.15 24.97 24.13
C PRO A 236 -52.26 24.18 23.44
N MET A 237 -53.15 23.59 24.24
CA MET A 237 -54.30 22.83 23.77
C MET A 237 -55.03 23.64 22.69
N PRO A 238 -55.36 23.05 21.54
CA PRO A 238 -56.16 23.74 20.54
C PRO A 238 -57.48 24.12 21.18
N ALA A 239 -57.82 25.40 21.12
CA ALA A 239 -59.12 25.89 21.56
C ALA A 239 -60.21 25.02 20.93
N ARG A 240 -61.07 24.47 21.79
CA ARG A 240 -62.24 23.67 21.41
C ARG A 240 -62.98 24.44 20.32
N ARG A 241 -62.98 23.94 19.08
CA ARG A 241 -63.90 24.46 18.06
C ARG A 241 -65.32 24.18 18.56
N PRO A 242 -66.21 25.17 18.58
CA PRO A 242 -67.61 24.91 18.86
C PRO A 242 -68.15 23.94 17.81
N HIS A 243 -68.92 22.96 18.29
CA HIS A 243 -69.59 21.93 17.50
C HIS A 243 -70.65 22.61 16.60
N PRO A 244 -70.83 22.21 15.34
CA PRO A 244 -71.81 22.83 14.43
C PRO A 244 -73.30 22.53 14.77
N ASP A 245 -73.60 21.96 15.94
CA ASP A 245 -74.97 21.58 16.34
C ASP A 245 -75.70 22.64 17.20
N GLU A 246 -75.13 23.83 17.39
CA GLU A 246 -75.75 24.93 18.15
C GLU A 246 -76.44 25.98 17.24
N MET A 247 -77.01 25.56 16.11
CA MET A 247 -77.78 26.42 15.19
C MET A 247 -79.19 25.91 14.85
N MET A 248 -79.87 25.29 15.82
CA MET A 248 -81.31 25.02 15.73
C MET A 248 -81.94 25.26 17.08
N ASP A 249 -82.39 26.49 17.33
CA ASP A 249 -83.60 26.76 18.11
C ASP A 249 -83.97 28.24 17.96
N ASN A 250 -84.84 28.51 16.99
CA ASN A 250 -85.71 29.69 17.05
C ASN A 250 -87.08 29.27 16.51
N PRO A 251 -88.10 29.09 17.36
CA PRO A 251 -89.44 28.75 16.92
C PRO A 251 -90.14 29.97 16.29
N PRO A 252 -91.12 29.75 15.38
CA PRO A 252 -91.87 30.84 14.78
C PRO A 252 -92.93 31.37 15.75
N ASP A 253 -92.86 32.65 16.08
CA ASP A 253 -93.99 33.36 16.68
C ASP A 253 -95.08 33.54 15.64
N TYR A 254 -96.13 32.73 15.76
CA TYR A 254 -97.46 33.10 15.28
C TYR A 254 -98.10 34.01 16.31
N ASN A 255 -98.47 35.22 15.91
CA ASN A 255 -99.52 35.97 16.60
C ASN A 255 -100.50 36.57 15.59
N ALA A 256 -101.76 36.52 16.03
CA ALA A 256 -103.01 36.78 15.35
C ALA A 256 -103.21 38.23 14.89
#